data_AF-A0A7V1QTK9-F1
#
_entry.id   AF-A0A7V1QTK9-F1
#
_cell.length_a   1.000
_cell.length_b   1.000
_cell.length_c   1.000
_cell.angle_alpha   90.00
_cell.angle_beta   90.00
_cell.angle_gamma   90.00
#
_symmetry.space_group_name_H-M   'P 1'
#
loop_
_entity.id
_entity.type
_entity.pdbx_description
1 polymer ?
#
loop_
_entity_poly.entity_id
_entity_poly.type
_entity_poly.pdbx_seq_one_letter_code
_entity_poly.pdbx_strand_id
1 'polypeptide(L)'
;MAGHLELPGEGPIRRAESSPEIRMRARELRRTLTPSERLLWQALRNRRFRGLKFRVQHPLGPFIADFYCAAHRLAVEVDGAVHRDPEVRDHDVARDAWLRARGVRVLRLSATLIEQDLPRALCLIAAALDAPPDTPD
;
A
#
# COMPACT_ATOMS: atom_id res chain seq x y z
N MET A 1 0.96 -25.16 24.60
CA MET A 1 1.64 -24.82 23.32
C MET A 1 0.70 -25.18 22.17
N ALA A 2 -0.37 -24.40 21.98
CA ALA A 2 -1.30 -24.62 20.87
C ALA A 2 -0.77 -23.84 19.66
N GLY A 3 -0.39 -24.56 18.60
CA GLY A 3 -0.06 -23.97 17.32
C GLY A 3 -1.30 -23.26 16.77
N HIS A 4 -1.20 -21.94 16.61
CA HIS A 4 -2.21 -21.16 15.92
C HIS A 4 -2.17 -21.54 14.44
N LEU A 5 -3.13 -22.35 14.01
CA LEU A 5 -3.35 -22.67 12.62
C LEU A 5 -3.99 -21.44 11.98
N GLU A 6 -3.20 -20.57 11.34
CA GLU A 6 -3.70 -19.42 10.57
C GLU A 6 -4.71 -19.94 9.53
N LEU A 7 -5.96 -19.49 9.60
CA LEU A 7 -6.96 -19.84 8.60
C LEU A 7 -6.55 -19.25 7.23
N PRO A 8 -6.82 -19.94 6.10
CA PRO A 8 -6.53 -19.38 4.78
C PRO A 8 -7.28 -18.06 4.60
N GLY A 9 -6.54 -16.95 4.63
CA GLY A 9 -7.08 -15.58 4.55
C GLY A 9 -6.72 -14.66 5.72
N GLU A 10 -6.14 -15.18 6.80
CA GLU A 10 -5.80 -14.37 7.99
C GLU A 10 -4.38 -13.77 7.96
N GLY A 11 -3.59 -14.03 6.93
CA GLY A 11 -2.22 -13.52 6.79
C GLY A 11 -2.10 -12.27 5.89
N PRO A 12 -0.96 -11.54 5.94
CA PRO A 12 -0.71 -10.44 5.00
C PRO A 12 -0.65 -10.94 3.56
N ILE A 13 -1.31 -10.23 2.64
CA ILE A 13 -1.46 -10.63 1.24
C ILE A 13 -0.08 -10.74 0.57
N ARG A 14 0.24 -11.95 0.11
CA ARG A 14 1.51 -12.26 -0.55
C ARG A 14 1.41 -11.96 -2.04
N ARG A 15 2.52 -11.49 -2.61
CA ARG A 15 2.66 -11.27 -4.07
C ARG A 15 2.24 -12.50 -4.91
N ALA A 16 2.42 -13.71 -4.37
CA ALA A 16 2.13 -14.95 -5.07
C ALA A 16 0.63 -15.17 -5.33
N GLU A 17 -0.23 -14.53 -4.54
CA GLU A 17 -1.69 -14.62 -4.63
C GLU A 17 -2.28 -13.80 -5.79
N SER A 18 -1.46 -12.95 -6.42
CA SER A 18 -1.84 -12.19 -7.61
C SER A 18 -1.55 -12.95 -8.90
N SER A 19 -2.37 -12.71 -9.94
CA SER A 19 -2.21 -13.33 -11.25
C SER A 19 -0.85 -13.01 -11.91
N PRO A 20 -0.37 -13.83 -12.85
CA PRO A 20 0.86 -13.55 -13.61
C PRO A 20 0.88 -12.14 -14.22
N GLU A 21 -0.25 -11.69 -14.77
CA GLU A 21 -0.42 -10.39 -15.43
C GLU A 21 -0.21 -9.24 -14.42
N ILE A 22 -0.85 -9.32 -13.25
CA ILE A 22 -0.68 -8.32 -12.19
C ILE A 22 0.78 -8.31 -11.70
N ARG A 23 1.41 -9.48 -11.55
CA ARG A 23 2.82 -9.57 -11.12
C ARG A 23 3.78 -9.01 -12.16
N MET A 24 3.46 -9.13 -13.45
CA MET A 24 4.23 -8.55 -14.56
C MET A 24 4.08 -7.03 -14.58
N ARG A 25 2.85 -6.52 -14.52
CA ARG A 25 2.57 -5.08 -14.43
C ARG A 25 3.27 -4.44 -13.24
N ALA A 26 3.23 -5.07 -12.07
CA ALA A 26 3.97 -4.60 -10.90
C ALA A 26 5.49 -4.58 -11.11
N ARG A 27 6.05 -5.46 -11.94
CA ARG A 27 7.48 -5.43 -12.28
C ARG A 27 7.82 -4.26 -13.19
N GLU A 28 6.94 -3.94 -14.13
CA GLU A 28 7.08 -2.78 -15.02
C GLU A 28 6.99 -1.48 -14.23
N LEU A 29 5.99 -1.33 -13.37
CA LEU A 29 5.80 -0.14 -12.54
C LEU A 29 7.02 0.15 -11.63
N ARG A 30 7.67 -0.89 -11.08
CA ARG A 30 8.92 -0.71 -10.31
C ARG A 30 10.07 -0.10 -11.11
N ARG A 31 10.07 -0.25 -12.43
CA ARG A 31 11.09 0.33 -13.33
C ARG A 31 10.77 1.78 -13.68
N THR A 32 9.50 2.17 -13.58
CA THR A 32 8.98 3.47 -14.02
C THR A 32 8.34 4.24 -12.88
N LEU A 33 8.95 4.20 -11.69
CA LEU A 33 8.48 5.00 -10.54
C LEU A 33 8.50 6.49 -10.89
N THR A 34 7.41 7.16 -10.54
CA THR A 34 7.28 8.62 -10.58
C THR A 34 8.30 9.31 -9.67
N PRO A 35 8.55 10.63 -9.84
CA PRO A 35 9.46 11.37 -8.96
C PRO A 35 9.05 11.28 -7.47
N SER A 36 7.77 11.52 -7.16
CA SER A 36 7.19 11.38 -5.83
C SER A 36 7.41 9.98 -5.23
N GLU A 37 7.06 8.92 -5.96
CA GLU A 37 7.26 7.54 -5.47
C GLU A 37 8.74 7.23 -5.25
N ARG A 38 9.61 7.68 -6.15
CA ARG A 38 11.06 7.47 -6.01
C ARG A 38 11.59 8.15 -4.75
N LEU A 39 11.16 9.38 -4.48
CA LEU A 39 11.52 10.13 -3.29
C LEU A 39 11.06 9.41 -2.02
N LEU A 40 9.78 9.01 -1.97
CA LEU A 40 9.24 8.27 -0.84
C LEU A 40 9.92 6.89 -0.66
N TRP A 41 10.20 6.18 -1.76
CA TRP A 41 10.87 4.88 -1.71
C TRP A 41 12.26 4.96 -1.10
N GLN A 42 13.04 6.03 -1.37
CA GLN A 42 14.35 6.22 -0.75
C GLN A 42 14.28 6.33 0.77
N ALA A 43 13.22 6.94 1.30
CA ALA A 43 12.98 7.05 2.74
C ALA A 43 12.52 5.72 3.37
N LEU A 44 11.71 4.94 2.67
CA LEU A 44 11.08 3.72 3.23
C LEU A 44 11.89 2.44 3.03
N ARG A 45 12.70 2.33 1.96
CA ARG A 45 13.37 1.10 1.57
C ARG A 45 14.35 0.59 2.62
N ASN A 46 14.71 -0.70 2.52
CA ASN A 46 15.76 -1.32 3.35
C ASN A 46 15.54 -1.11 4.87
N ARG A 47 14.27 -1.07 5.31
CA ARG A 47 13.90 -0.90 6.73
C ARG A 47 14.37 0.43 7.34
N ARG A 48 14.66 1.44 6.51
CA ARG A 48 15.11 2.76 6.96
C ARG A 48 14.05 3.49 7.78
N PHE A 49 12.77 3.21 7.53
CA PHE A 49 11.67 3.81 8.28
C PHE A 49 11.18 2.86 9.38
N ARG A 50 11.43 3.23 10.64
CA ARG A 50 11.04 2.48 11.87
C ARG A 50 11.42 0.99 11.88
N GLY A 51 12.43 0.55 11.11
CA GLY A 51 12.80 -0.86 11.00
C GLY A 51 11.81 -1.73 10.16
N LEU A 52 10.78 -1.10 9.59
CA LEU A 52 9.67 -1.79 8.93
C LEU A 52 9.96 -2.10 7.46
N LYS A 53 9.46 -3.24 6.99
CA LYS A 53 9.64 -3.66 5.60
C LYS A 53 8.52 -3.13 4.71
N PHE A 54 8.79 -2.01 4.04
CA PHE A 54 7.98 -1.54 2.93
C PHE A 54 8.39 -2.21 1.62
N ARG A 55 7.40 -2.48 0.78
CA ARG A 55 7.56 -2.94 -0.60
C ARG A 55 6.96 -1.90 -1.52
N VAL A 56 7.61 -1.60 -2.64
CA VAL A 56 7.11 -0.69 -3.66
C VAL A 56 6.39 -1.48 -4.77
N GLN A 57 5.31 -0.92 -5.30
CA GLN A 57 4.46 -1.46 -6.36
C GLN A 57 4.11 -2.92 -6.08
N HIS A 58 3.50 -3.18 -4.91
CA HIS A 58 3.28 -4.52 -4.39
C HIS A 58 1.89 -5.06 -4.80
N PRO A 59 1.82 -6.23 -5.46
CA PRO A 59 0.55 -6.88 -5.75
C PRO A 59 -0.23 -7.27 -4.50
N LEU A 60 -1.50 -6.89 -4.44
CA LEU A 60 -2.49 -7.21 -3.42
C LEU A 60 -3.72 -7.81 -4.10
N GLY A 61 -3.67 -9.11 -4.40
CA GLY A 61 -4.71 -9.81 -5.16
C GLY A 61 -4.87 -9.19 -6.57
N PRO A 62 -6.04 -8.64 -6.93
CA PRO A 62 -6.27 -8.04 -8.24
C PRO A 62 -5.67 -6.62 -8.38
N PHE A 63 -5.15 -6.03 -7.29
CA PHE A 63 -4.64 -4.65 -7.27
C PHE A 63 -3.13 -4.60 -7.10
N ILE A 64 -2.54 -3.42 -7.36
CA ILE A 64 -1.14 -3.11 -7.07
C ILE A 64 -1.15 -1.83 -6.23
N ALA A 65 -0.57 -1.89 -5.03
CA ALA A 65 -0.39 -0.72 -4.18
C ALA A 65 0.98 -0.10 -4.42
N ASP A 66 1.08 1.23 -4.46
CA ASP A 66 2.35 1.93 -4.66
C ASP A 66 3.35 1.57 -3.57
N PHE A 67 2.90 1.48 -2.31
CA PHE A 67 3.67 0.92 -1.22
C PHE A 67 2.83 0.02 -0.31
N TYR A 68 3.47 -1.01 0.25
CA TYR A 68 2.82 -1.91 1.20
C TYR A 68 3.74 -2.33 2.36
N CYS A 69 3.26 -2.14 3.58
CA CYS A 69 3.83 -2.67 4.82
C CYS A 69 2.98 -3.84 5.33
N ALA A 70 3.46 -5.06 5.08
CA ALA A 70 2.75 -6.28 5.48
C ALA A 70 2.54 -6.42 7.00
N ALA A 71 3.51 -5.97 7.80
CA ALA A 71 3.45 -6.08 9.26
C ALA A 71 2.28 -5.29 9.88
N HIS A 72 1.87 -4.20 9.24
CA HIS A 72 0.76 -3.34 9.69
C HIS A 72 -0.44 -3.38 8.74
N ARG A 73 -0.40 -4.26 7.72
CA ARG A 73 -1.36 -4.33 6.60
C ARG A 73 -1.72 -2.92 6.07
N LEU A 74 -0.71 -2.07 5.88
CA LEU A 74 -0.89 -0.70 5.43
C LEU A 74 -0.43 -0.58 3.97
N ALA A 75 -1.37 -0.24 3.09
CA ALA A 75 -1.10 0.25 1.75
C ALA A 75 -0.97 1.79 1.78
N VAL A 76 0.03 2.33 1.08
CA VAL A 76 0.19 3.77 0.88
C VAL A 76 0.16 4.03 -0.62
N GLU A 77 -0.75 4.89 -1.04
CA GLU A 77 -0.96 5.26 -2.45
C GLU A 77 -0.50 6.71 -2.65
N VAL A 78 0.21 6.95 -3.75
CA VAL A 78 0.69 8.27 -4.15
C VAL A 78 -0.26 8.83 -5.21
N ASP A 79 -1.13 9.73 -4.78
CA ASP A 79 -2.09 10.39 -5.65
C ASP A 79 -1.41 11.54 -6.41
N GLY A 80 -1.02 11.28 -7.65
CA GLY A 80 -0.63 12.32 -8.60
C GLY A 80 -1.89 13.01 -9.08
N ALA A 81 -2.12 14.25 -8.65
CA ALA A 81 -3.36 15.00 -8.81
C ALA A 81 -3.91 15.05 -10.26
N VAL A 82 -4.58 13.99 -10.73
CA VAL A 82 -5.43 13.95 -11.94
C VAL A 82 -6.33 12.70 -11.86
N HIS A 83 -7.57 12.86 -12.31
CA HIS A 83 -8.64 11.86 -12.49
C HIS A 83 -9.66 11.76 -11.35
N ARG A 84 -10.41 12.85 -11.17
CA ARG A 84 -11.81 12.78 -10.71
C ARG A 84 -12.71 12.28 -11.84
N ASP A 85 -12.34 11.18 -12.47
CA ASP A 85 -13.25 10.51 -13.41
C ASP A 85 -14.26 9.70 -12.60
N PRO A 86 -15.57 9.80 -12.85
CA PRO A 86 -16.58 9.02 -12.13
C PRO A 86 -16.34 7.50 -12.21
N GLU A 87 -15.79 7.02 -13.33
CA GLU A 87 -15.44 5.60 -13.50
C GLU A 87 -14.25 5.17 -12.62
N VAL A 88 -13.31 6.08 -12.34
CA VAL A 88 -12.20 5.84 -11.40
C VAL A 88 -12.72 5.73 -9.97
N ARG A 89 -13.79 6.47 -9.63
CA ARG A 89 -14.43 6.43 -8.31
C ARG A 89 -15.05 5.08 -7.97
N ASP A 90 -15.80 4.47 -8.89
CA ASP A 90 -16.46 3.19 -8.63
C ASP A 90 -15.44 2.04 -8.52
N HIS A 91 -14.38 2.10 -9.34
CA HIS A 91 -13.26 1.18 -9.22
C HIS A 91 -12.49 1.37 -7.90
N ASP A 92 -12.36 2.61 -7.41
CA ASP A 92 -11.76 2.90 -6.10
C ASP A 92 -12.61 2.39 -4.94
N VAL A 93 -13.95 2.49 -5.01
CA VAL A 93 -14.84 1.95 -3.97
C VAL A 93 -14.72 0.43 -3.87
N ALA A 94 -14.76 -0.27 -5.01
CA ALA A 94 -14.62 -1.73 -5.03
C ALA A 94 -13.23 -2.18 -4.53
N ARG A 95 -12.18 -1.44 -4.89
CA ARG A 95 -10.82 -1.66 -4.41
C ARG A 95 -10.73 -1.49 -2.90
N ASP A 96 -11.19 -0.36 -2.37
CA ASP A 96 -11.08 -0.05 -0.95
C ASP A 96 -11.90 -1.05 -0.12
N ALA A 97 -13.10 -1.45 -0.58
CA ALA A 97 -13.90 -2.49 0.06
C ALA A 97 -13.19 -3.86 0.08
N TRP A 98 -12.59 -4.28 -1.05
CA TRP A 98 -11.88 -5.55 -1.14
C TRP A 98 -10.63 -5.61 -0.25
N LEU A 99 -9.90 -4.49 -0.15
CA LEU A 99 -8.73 -4.35 0.72
C LEU A 99 -9.14 -4.32 2.20
N ARG A 100 -10.17 -3.55 2.56
CA ARG A 100 -10.72 -3.51 3.93
C ARG A 100 -11.21 -4.87 4.40
N ALA A 101 -11.91 -5.63 3.55
CA ALA A 101 -12.33 -7.00 3.85
C ALA A 101 -11.17 -7.96 4.16
N ARG A 102 -9.94 -7.59 3.83
CA ARG A 102 -8.70 -8.34 4.15
C ARG A 102 -7.86 -7.68 5.24
N GLY A 103 -8.45 -6.72 5.95
CA GLY A 103 -7.80 -5.93 6.99
C GLY A 103 -6.65 -5.06 6.46
N VAL A 104 -6.65 -4.72 5.16
CA VAL A 104 -5.68 -3.79 4.58
C VAL A 104 -6.23 -2.38 4.67
N ARG A 105 -5.50 -1.50 5.37
CA ARG A 105 -5.80 -0.07 5.44
C ARG A 105 -5.09 0.66 4.32
N VAL A 106 -5.72 1.71 3.80
CA VAL A 106 -5.20 2.51 2.69
C VAL A 106 -4.98 3.94 3.17
N LEU A 107 -3.74 4.42 3.05
CA LEU A 107 -3.38 5.83 3.25
C LEU A 107 -3.05 6.45 1.90
N ARG A 108 -3.82 7.46 1.48
CA ARG A 108 -3.56 8.20 0.23
C ARG A 108 -2.80 9.49 0.57
N LEU A 109 -1.67 9.71 -0.10
CA LEU A 109 -0.83 10.91 0.03
C LEU A 109 -0.72 11.59 -1.32
N SER A 110 -0.85 12.91 -1.39
CA SER A 110 -0.66 13.61 -2.66
C SER A 110 0.82 13.62 -3.05
N ALA A 111 1.09 13.54 -4.35
CA ALA A 111 2.42 13.71 -4.93
C ALA A 111 3.08 15.02 -4.47
N THR A 112 2.32 16.12 -4.49
CA THR A 112 2.78 17.44 -4.04
C THR A 112 3.22 17.44 -2.58
N LEU A 113 2.50 16.75 -1.68
CA LEU A 113 2.90 16.65 -0.27
C LEU A 113 4.24 15.93 -0.14
N ILE A 114 4.43 14.83 -0.87
CA ILE A 114 5.68 14.05 -0.81
C ILE A 114 6.86 14.87 -1.34
N GLU A 115 6.66 15.59 -2.43
CA GLU A 115 7.71 16.39 -3.08
C GLU A 115 8.08 17.66 -2.30
N GLN A 116 7.10 18.30 -1.66
CA GLN A 116 7.31 19.57 -0.95
C GLN A 116 7.60 19.39 0.54
N ASP A 117 7.04 18.37 1.19
CA ASP A 117 7.17 18.13 2.63
C ASP A 117 7.21 16.62 2.94
N LEU A 118 8.31 15.99 2.52
CA LEU A 118 8.58 14.58 2.82
C LEU A 118 8.54 14.26 4.33
N PRO A 119 9.08 15.10 5.25
CA PRO A 119 8.93 14.86 6.69
C PRO A 119 7.47 14.76 7.13
N ARG A 120 6.59 15.64 6.65
CA ARG A 120 5.16 15.56 6.94
C ARG A 120 4.52 14.29 6.39
N ALA A 121 4.87 13.89 5.16
CA ALA A 121 4.42 12.63 4.58
C ALA A 121 4.82 11.42 5.47
N LEU A 122 6.06 11.38 5.95
CA LEU A 122 6.53 10.32 6.86
C LEU A 122 5.80 10.34 8.21
N CYS A 123 5.49 11.52 8.76
CA CYS A 123 4.68 11.64 9.97
C CYS A 123 3.27 11.07 9.79
N LEU A 124 2.63 11.29 8.63
CA LEU A 124 1.32 10.71 8.34
C LEU A 124 1.38 9.18 8.22
N ILE A 125 2.43 8.65 7.59
CA ILE A 125 2.66 7.19 7.54
C ILE A 125 2.89 6.64 8.96
N ALA A 126 3.67 7.32 9.81
CA ALA A 126 3.85 6.93 11.20
C ALA A 126 2.52 6.88 11.97
N ALA A 127 1.71 7.93 11.87
CA ALA A 127 0.40 7.98 12.50
C ALA A 127 -0.52 6.86 12.01
N ALA A 128 -0.53 6.56 10.70
CA ALA A 128 -1.28 5.44 10.16
C ALA A 128 -0.77 4.09 10.66
N LEU A 129 0.54 3.90 10.83
CA LEU A 129 1.11 2.67 11.38
C LEU A 129 0.70 2.43 12.84
N ASP A 130 0.57 3.51 13.62
CA ASP A 130 0.22 3.47 15.05
C ASP A 130 -1.30 3.41 15.30
N ALA A 131 -2.12 3.75 14.30
CA ALA A 131 -3.57 3.61 14.39
C ALA A 131 -3.97 2.12 14.42
N PRO A 132 -4.99 1.74 15.24
CA PRO A 132 -5.48 0.37 15.30
C PRO A 132 -6.02 -0.08 13.92
N PRO A 133 -6.04 -1.40 13.64
CA PRO A 133 -6.69 -1.91 12.45
C PRO A 133 -8.17 -1.51 12.47
N ASP A 134 -8.71 -1.14 11.31
CA ASP A 134 -10.16 -0.98 11.15
C ASP A 134 -10.78 -2.36 11.34
N THR A 135 -11.42 -2.58 12.49
CA THR A 135 -12.22 -3.78 12.71
C THR A 135 -13.44 -3.69 11.78
N PRO A 136 -13.67 -4.64 10.87
CA PRO A 136 -14.95 -4.71 10.19
C PRO A 136 -16.03 -4.99 11.24
N ASP A 137 -17.13 -4.24 11.20
CA ASP A 137 -18.35 -4.50 12.00
C ASP A 137 -18.94 -5.89 11.70
#